data_AF-G4ZW57-F1
#
_entry.id   AF-G4ZW57-F1
#
_cell.length_a   1.000
_cell.length_b   1.000
_cell.length_c   1.000
_cell.angle_alpha   90.00
_cell.angle_beta   90.00
_cell.angle_gamma   90.00
#
_symmetry.space_group_name_H-M   'P 1'
#
loop_
_entity.id
_entity.type
_entity.pdbx_description
1 polymer ?
#
loop_
_entity_poly.entity_id
_entity_poly.type
_entity_poly.pdbx_seq_one_letter_code
_entity_poly.pdbx_strand_id
1 'polypeptide(L)'
;LSLRNRSGDKPGQSVYDSMRSSLFHLYRGYGRSMTPEFAADLTVFFKGLKRTVARRNHDAGVKLTERKEPMSFSLLRSLCAAFIKHGEEEFLFAHAFLLLSWNLMCRAGNTASIHSGHMSWDGDALAILFGHMKND
;
A
#
# COMPACT_ATOMS: atom_id res chain seq x y z
N LEU A 1 -9.36 0.69 -27.29
CA LEU A 1 -8.45 1.62 -26.57
C LEU A 1 -8.34 1.17 -25.12
N SER A 2 -7.16 0.75 -24.64
CA SER A 2 -6.90 0.68 -23.20
C SER A 2 -5.71 1.57 -22.90
N LEU A 3 -5.82 2.40 -21.86
CA LEU A 3 -4.71 3.17 -21.32
C LEU A 3 -3.53 2.23 -21.05
N ARG A 4 -2.32 2.67 -21.35
CA ARG A 4 -1.08 1.97 -21.02
C ARG A 4 -0.36 2.74 -19.93
N ASN A 5 0.32 2.03 -19.01
CA ASN A 5 1.24 2.68 -18.10
C ASN A 5 2.45 3.23 -18.88
N ARG A 6 3.33 4.00 -18.21
CA ARG A 6 4.55 4.54 -18.84
C ARG A 6 5.47 3.44 -19.41
N SER A 7 5.40 2.24 -18.83
CA SER A 7 6.15 1.04 -19.26
C SER A 7 5.50 0.30 -20.45
N GLY A 8 4.33 0.72 -20.92
CA GLY A 8 3.59 0.08 -22.01
C GLY A 8 2.63 -1.05 -21.59
N ASP A 9 2.59 -1.42 -20.31
CA ASP A 9 1.68 -2.44 -19.78
C ASP A 9 0.25 -1.92 -19.61
N LYS A 10 -0.71 -2.84 -19.55
CA LYS A 10 -2.09 -2.47 -19.23
C LYS A 10 -2.25 -2.30 -17.71
N PRO A 11 -3.06 -1.33 -17.26
CA PRO A 11 -3.25 -1.04 -15.85
C PRO A 11 -3.98 -2.17 -15.11
N GLY A 12 -3.65 -2.33 -13.83
CA GLY A 12 -4.34 -3.25 -12.90
C GLY A 12 -5.71 -2.73 -12.45
N GLN A 13 -6.45 -3.54 -11.68
CA GLN A 13 -7.82 -3.20 -11.29
C GLN A 13 -7.91 -1.94 -10.41
N SER A 14 -6.97 -1.78 -9.48
CA SER A 14 -6.90 -0.65 -8.55
C SER A 14 -6.78 0.72 -9.24
N VAL A 15 -6.17 0.76 -10.43
CA VAL A 15 -6.05 1.99 -11.23
C VAL A 15 -7.42 2.45 -11.70
N TYR A 16 -8.27 1.51 -12.14
CA TYR A 16 -9.62 1.81 -12.58
C TYR A 16 -10.51 2.30 -11.43
N ASP A 17 -10.35 1.73 -10.23
CA ASP A 17 -11.05 2.23 -9.03
C ASP A 17 -10.59 3.63 -8.64
N SER A 18 -9.29 3.92 -8.78
CA SER A 18 -8.73 5.26 -8.55
C SER A 18 -9.28 6.27 -9.57
N MET A 19 -9.30 5.93 -10.86
CA MET A 19 -9.85 6.79 -11.92
C MET A 19 -11.33 7.12 -11.68
N ARG A 20 -12.14 6.12 -11.35
CA ARG A 20 -13.55 6.33 -11.01
C ARG A 20 -13.68 7.30 -9.83
N SER A 21 -12.93 7.05 -8.76
CA SER A 21 -12.98 7.87 -7.55
C SER A 21 -12.54 9.31 -7.80
N SER A 22 -11.48 9.52 -8.61
CA SER A 22 -11.01 10.84 -9.01
C SER A 22 -12.06 11.61 -9.81
N LEU A 23 -12.84 10.94 -10.66
CA LEU A 23 -13.92 11.58 -11.40
C LEU A 23 -15.05 12.04 -10.45
N PHE A 24 -15.45 11.21 -9.49
CA PHE A 24 -16.39 11.63 -8.44
C PHE A 24 -15.85 12.79 -7.61
N HIS A 25 -14.55 12.76 -7.26
CA HIS A 25 -13.89 13.84 -6.54
C HIS A 25 -13.89 15.14 -7.35
N LEU A 26 -13.67 15.08 -8.66
CA LEU A 26 -13.70 16.25 -9.53
C LEU A 26 -15.08 16.93 -9.52
N TYR A 27 -16.15 16.16 -9.67
CA TYR A 27 -17.52 16.69 -9.58
C TYR A 27 -17.77 17.40 -8.24
N ARG A 28 -17.40 16.76 -7.13
CA ARG A 28 -17.48 17.35 -5.79
C ARG A 28 -16.65 18.64 -5.67
N GLY A 29 -15.44 18.66 -6.22
CA GLY A 29 -14.55 19.83 -6.21
C GLY A 29 -15.12 21.03 -6.97
N TYR A 30 -15.91 20.80 -8.01
CA TYR A 30 -16.64 21.85 -8.72
C TYR A 30 -18.02 22.18 -8.11
N GLY A 31 -18.37 21.60 -6.95
CA GLY A 31 -19.67 21.78 -6.32
C GLY A 31 -20.83 21.22 -7.16
N ARG A 32 -20.56 20.29 -8.08
CA ARG A 32 -21.56 19.67 -8.94
C ARG A 32 -21.86 18.26 -8.47
N SER A 33 -23.13 17.89 -8.44
CA SER A 33 -23.54 16.49 -8.30
C SER A 33 -23.57 15.82 -9.67
N MET A 34 -23.01 14.62 -9.74
CA MET A 34 -23.17 13.75 -10.91
C MET A 34 -24.63 13.29 -11.00
N THR A 35 -25.21 13.22 -12.20
CA THR A 35 -26.56 12.68 -12.35
C THR A 35 -26.59 11.19 -11.96
N PRO A 36 -27.68 10.70 -11.35
CA PRO A 36 -27.78 9.30 -10.94
C PRO A 36 -27.55 8.31 -12.09
N GLU A 37 -28.07 8.63 -13.27
CA GLU A 37 -27.97 7.81 -14.47
C GLU A 37 -26.52 7.68 -14.92
N PHE A 38 -25.81 8.82 -15.01
CA PHE A 38 -24.42 8.81 -15.42
C PHE A 38 -23.53 8.11 -14.39
N ALA A 39 -23.81 8.27 -13.09
CA ALA A 39 -23.08 7.56 -12.04
C ALA A 39 -23.28 6.03 -12.12
N ALA A 40 -24.48 5.58 -12.48
CA ALA A 40 -24.78 4.17 -12.71
C ALA A 40 -24.03 3.63 -13.93
N ASP A 41 -24.10 4.33 -15.06
CA ASP A 41 -23.40 3.96 -16.29
C ASP A 41 -21.88 3.89 -16.08
N LEU A 42 -21.33 4.88 -15.39
CA LEU A 42 -19.91 4.93 -15.04
C LEU A 42 -19.51 3.71 -14.18
N THR A 43 -20.36 3.33 -13.23
CA THR A 43 -20.13 2.15 -12.39
C THR A 43 -20.13 0.86 -13.21
N VAL A 44 -21.09 0.70 -14.13
CA VAL A 44 -21.14 -0.46 -15.05
C VAL A 44 -19.90 -0.50 -15.94
N PHE A 45 -19.50 0.64 -16.51
CA PHE A 45 -18.34 0.77 -17.37
C PHE A 45 -17.04 0.33 -16.67
N PHE A 46 -16.74 0.91 -15.50
CA PHE A 46 -15.53 0.54 -14.74
C PHE A 46 -15.57 -0.92 -14.24
N LYS A 47 -16.75 -1.46 -13.93
CA LYS A 47 -16.90 -2.89 -13.60
C LYS A 47 -16.55 -3.77 -14.80
N GLY A 48 -16.94 -3.38 -16.01
CA GLY A 48 -16.56 -4.05 -17.27
C GLY A 48 -15.05 -4.04 -17.52
N LEU A 49 -14.40 -2.90 -17.30
CA LEU A 49 -12.94 -2.79 -17.40
C LEU A 49 -12.22 -3.72 -16.42
N LYS A 50 -12.64 -3.77 -15.15
CA LYS A 50 -12.07 -4.69 -14.16
C LYS A 50 -12.25 -6.16 -14.53
N ARG A 51 -13.42 -6.56 -15.06
CA ARG A 51 -13.64 -7.92 -15.57
C ARG A 51 -12.69 -8.27 -16.72
N THR A 52 -12.39 -7.31 -17.58
CA THR A 52 -11.46 -7.50 -18.70
C THR A 52 -10.04 -7.72 -18.20
N VAL A 53 -9.61 -7.01 -17.15
CA VAL A 53 -8.31 -7.26 -16.48
C VAL A 53 -8.31 -8.63 -15.81
N ALA A 54 -9.35 -8.98 -15.06
CA ALA A 54 -9.44 -10.26 -14.36
C ALA A 54 -9.32 -11.45 -15.34
N ARG A 55 -10.07 -11.39 -16.46
CA ARG A 55 -9.98 -12.39 -17.53
C ARG A 55 -8.57 -12.47 -18.11
N ARG A 56 -7.95 -11.31 -18.40
CA ARG A 56 -6.57 -11.29 -18.91
C ARG A 56 -5.58 -11.95 -17.94
N ASN A 57 -5.68 -11.63 -16.64
CA ASN A 57 -4.78 -12.18 -15.63
C ASN A 57 -4.97 -13.70 -15.49
N HIS A 58 -6.23 -14.15 -15.53
CA HIS A 58 -6.58 -15.57 -15.54
C HIS A 58 -5.95 -16.29 -16.75
N ASP A 59 -6.17 -15.77 -17.96
CA ASP A 59 -5.67 -16.37 -19.20
C ASP A 59 -4.13 -16.35 -19.29
N ALA A 60 -3.49 -15.37 -18.65
CA ALA A 60 -2.04 -15.26 -18.56
C ALA A 60 -1.43 -16.10 -17.42
N GLY A 61 -2.22 -16.81 -16.62
CA GLY A 61 -1.75 -17.60 -15.48
C GLY A 61 -1.12 -16.75 -14.36
N VAL A 62 -1.39 -15.44 -14.33
CA VAL A 62 -0.85 -14.53 -13.32
C VAL A 62 -1.60 -14.74 -12.00
N LYS A 63 -0.88 -14.69 -10.88
CA LYS A 63 -1.47 -14.79 -9.54
C LYS A 63 -2.63 -13.80 -9.40
N LEU A 64 -3.83 -14.33 -9.16
CA LEU A 64 -5.06 -13.53 -9.08
C LEU A 64 -5.19 -12.78 -7.75
N THR A 65 -4.39 -13.13 -6.74
CA THR A 65 -4.37 -12.41 -5.47
C THR A 65 -3.55 -11.13 -5.61
N GLU A 66 -4.22 -9.99 -5.54
CA GLU A 66 -3.59 -8.66 -5.60
C GLU A 66 -2.82 -8.30 -4.31
N ARG A 67 -2.91 -9.13 -3.26
CA ARG A 67 -2.27 -8.87 -1.97
C ARG A 67 -0.90 -9.51 -1.89
N LYS A 68 0.07 -8.75 -1.38
CA LYS A 68 1.35 -9.29 -0.92
C LYS A 68 1.08 -10.27 0.20
N GLU A 69 1.70 -11.44 0.14
CA GLU A 69 1.63 -12.41 1.23
C GLU A 69 2.25 -11.78 2.50
N PRO A 70 1.68 -12.01 3.68
CA PRO A 70 2.31 -11.62 4.92
C PRO A 70 3.70 -12.24 5.01
N MET A 71 4.69 -11.45 5.41
CA MET A 71 6.01 -11.99 5.77
C MET A 71 5.82 -12.94 6.96
N SER A 72 6.46 -14.11 6.92
CA SER A 72 6.41 -15.04 8.05
C SER A 72 7.36 -14.59 9.16
N PHE A 73 7.05 -14.96 10.40
CA PHE A 73 7.96 -14.73 11.53
C PHE A 73 9.32 -15.41 11.35
N SER A 74 9.34 -16.60 10.71
CA SER A 74 10.58 -17.29 10.37
C SER A 74 11.46 -16.46 9.43
N LEU A 75 10.86 -15.83 8.40
CA LEU A 75 11.58 -14.97 7.47
C LEU A 75 12.09 -13.70 8.16
N LEU A 76 11.29 -13.07 9.03
CA LEU A 76 11.74 -11.95 9.85
C LEU A 76 13.02 -12.32 10.63
N ARG A 77 12.99 -13.44 11.36
CA ARG A 77 14.13 -13.89 12.17
C ARG A 77 15.37 -14.14 11.32
N SER A 78 15.21 -14.79 10.16
CA SER A 78 16.31 -15.04 9.22
C SER A 78 16.92 -13.75 8.68
N LEU A 79 16.08 -12.76 8.32
CA LEU A 79 16.55 -11.45 7.86
C LEU A 79 17.30 -10.70 8.96
N CYS A 80 16.75 -10.66 10.18
CA CYS A 80 17.41 -10.00 11.30
C CYS A 80 18.78 -10.61 11.62
N ALA A 81 18.87 -11.95 11.63
CA ALA A 81 20.13 -12.65 11.82
C ALA A 81 21.15 -12.36 10.71
N ALA A 82 20.70 -12.27 9.46
CA ALA A 82 21.57 -11.92 8.33
C ALA A 82 22.12 -10.50 8.45
N PHE A 83 21.27 -9.52 8.82
CA PHE A 83 21.70 -8.13 8.99
C PHE A 83 22.75 -7.96 10.09
N ILE A 84 22.56 -8.60 11.24
CA ILE A 84 23.55 -8.58 12.33
C ILE A 84 24.87 -9.22 11.87
N LYS A 85 24.80 -10.30 11.07
CA LYS A 85 26.00 -11.01 10.59
C LYS A 85 26.84 -10.17 9.62
N HIS A 86 26.21 -9.36 8.77
CA HIS A 86 26.93 -8.50 7.83
C HIS A 86 27.61 -7.31 8.54
N GLY A 87 27.00 -6.76 9.60
CA GLY A 87 27.65 -5.83 10.52
C GLY A 87 27.97 -4.43 9.99
N GLU A 88 27.70 -4.14 8.72
CA GLU A 88 27.84 -2.79 8.15
C GLU A 88 26.71 -1.87 8.64
N GLU A 89 26.98 -0.55 8.63
CA GLU A 89 26.06 0.47 9.14
C GLU A 89 24.68 0.42 8.48
N GLU A 90 24.64 0.19 7.17
CA GLU A 90 23.39 0.06 6.41
C GLU A 90 22.54 -1.12 6.89
N PHE A 91 23.17 -2.23 7.27
CA PHE A 91 22.47 -3.41 7.79
C PHE A 91 22.00 -3.22 9.23
N LEU A 92 22.73 -2.48 10.06
CA LEU A 92 22.29 -2.09 11.40
C LEU A 92 21.03 -1.22 11.33
N PHE A 93 21.02 -0.23 10.44
CA PHE A 93 19.83 0.58 10.18
C PHE A 93 18.67 -0.27 9.66
N ALA A 94 18.91 -1.11 8.65
CA ALA A 94 17.89 -1.99 8.09
C ALA A 94 17.29 -2.95 9.14
N HIS A 95 18.12 -3.45 10.06
CA HIS A 95 17.71 -4.28 11.18
C HIS A 95 16.77 -3.54 12.13
N ALA A 96 17.16 -2.36 12.60
CA ALA A 96 16.33 -1.53 13.48
C ALA A 96 15.02 -1.14 12.79
N PHE A 97 15.09 -0.71 11.53
CA PHE A 97 13.94 -0.34 10.73
C PHE A 97 12.95 -1.50 10.54
N LEU A 98 13.44 -2.69 10.21
CA LEU A 98 12.61 -3.89 10.02
C LEU A 98 11.94 -4.31 11.34
N LEU A 99 12.68 -4.33 12.45
CA LEU A 99 12.14 -4.67 13.76
C LEU A 99 11.09 -3.68 14.23
N LEU A 100 11.34 -2.37 14.10
CA LEU A 100 10.36 -1.34 14.47
C LEU A 100 9.11 -1.43 13.61
N SER A 101 9.26 -1.60 12.29
CA SER A 101 8.13 -1.76 11.37
C SER A 101 7.28 -2.98 11.75
N TRP A 102 7.92 -4.08 12.11
CA TRP A 102 7.24 -5.31 12.52
C TRP A 102 6.55 -5.18 13.87
N ASN A 103 7.25 -4.74 14.91
CA ASN A 103 6.69 -4.66 16.28
C ASN A 103 5.56 -3.64 16.38
N LEU A 104 5.68 -2.51 15.70
CA LEU A 104 4.65 -1.46 15.70
C LEU A 104 3.56 -1.69 14.66
N MET A 105 3.69 -2.73 13.81
CA MET A 105 2.79 -3.02 12.70
C MET A 105 2.54 -1.80 11.79
N CYS A 106 3.53 -0.94 11.66
CA CYS A 106 3.40 0.35 11.00
C CYS A 106 3.89 0.29 9.54
N ARG A 107 3.39 1.21 8.70
CA ARG A 107 3.87 1.31 7.31
C ARG A 107 5.29 1.85 7.30
N ALA A 108 6.08 1.49 6.28
CA ALA A 108 7.45 1.96 6.11
C ALA A 108 7.59 3.50 6.22
N GLY A 109 6.63 4.27 5.70
CA GLY A 109 6.62 5.72 5.84
C GLY A 109 6.45 6.20 7.29
N ASN A 110 5.62 5.52 8.08
CA ASN A 110 5.47 5.81 9.51
C ASN A 110 6.76 5.45 10.27
N THR A 111 7.34 4.28 10.03
CA THR A 111 8.64 3.89 10.63
C THR A 111 9.72 4.91 10.31
N ALA A 112 9.83 5.33 9.05
CA ALA A 112 10.83 6.29 8.59
C ALA A 112 10.64 7.70 9.20
N SER A 113 9.43 8.02 9.66
CA SER A 113 9.10 9.31 10.30
C SER A 113 9.30 9.33 11.81
N ILE A 114 9.81 8.24 12.41
CA ILE A 114 10.10 8.21 13.85
C ILE A 114 11.32 9.11 14.12
N HIS A 115 11.11 10.15 14.93
CA HIS A 115 12.16 11.02 15.44
C HIS A 115 12.50 10.67 16.89
N SER A 116 13.68 11.07 17.36
CA SER A 116 14.12 10.82 18.73
C SER A 116 13.15 11.38 19.78
N GLY A 117 12.52 12.53 19.53
CA GLY A 117 11.51 13.12 20.40
C GLY A 117 10.18 12.34 20.48
N HIS A 118 9.99 11.33 19.63
CA HIS A 118 8.83 10.42 19.69
C HIS A 118 9.09 9.19 20.56
N MET A 119 10.34 8.99 20.99
CA MET A 119 10.77 7.81 21.73
C MET A 119 10.74 8.09 23.23
N SER A 120 10.18 7.16 24.00
CA SER A 120 10.18 7.21 25.46
C SER A 120 10.31 5.80 26.02
N TRP A 121 10.69 5.70 27.29
CA TRP A 121 10.69 4.45 28.02
C TRP A 121 9.42 4.36 28.85
N ASP A 122 8.72 3.24 28.74
CA ASP A 122 7.58 2.89 29.59
C ASP A 122 7.87 1.52 30.23
N GLY A 123 8.36 1.55 31.47
CA GLY A 123 8.88 0.35 32.15
C GLY A 123 10.08 -0.25 31.41
N ASP A 124 9.94 -1.50 30.96
CA ASP A 124 10.93 -2.25 30.18
C ASP A 124 10.69 -2.19 28.67
N ALA A 125 9.72 -1.39 28.22
CA ALA A 125 9.35 -1.24 26.81
C ALA A 125 9.79 0.11 26.23
N LEU A 126 10.29 0.06 24.98
CA LEU A 126 10.44 1.25 24.16
C LEU A 126 9.07 1.67 23.61
N ALA A 127 8.58 2.83 24.03
CA ALA A 127 7.34 3.41 23.56
C ALA A 127 7.59 4.44 22.45
N ILE A 128 6.78 4.36 21.38
CA ILE A 128 6.85 5.26 20.22
C ILE A 128 5.53 6.00 20.07
N LEU A 129 5.57 7.33 20.17
CA LEU A 129 4.41 8.20 20.00
C LEU A 129 4.28 8.67 18.53
N PHE A 130 3.18 8.33 17.88
CA PHE A 130 2.86 8.85 16.55
C PHE A 130 1.98 10.10 16.64
N GLY A 131 2.54 11.27 16.31
CA GLY A 131 1.79 12.54 16.31
C GLY A 131 0.70 12.64 15.23
N HIS A 132 0.79 11.82 14.18
CA HIS A 132 -0.23 11.74 13.13
C HIS A 132 -0.70 10.30 12.99
N MET A 133 -1.89 10.01 13.55
CA MET A 133 -2.56 8.73 13.35
C MET A 133 -3.32 8.74 12.02
N LYS A 134 -3.48 7.56 11.41
CA LYS A 134 -4.44 7.42 10.32
C LYS A 134 -5.83 7.57 10.94
N ASN A 135 -6.52 8.67 10.65
CA ASN A 135 -7.96 8.74 10.87
C ASN A 135 -8.63 7.91 9.77
N ASP A 136 -9.49 6.96 10.17
CA ASP A 136 -10.30 6.17 9.24
C ASP A 136 -11.42 7.01 8.61
#